data_AF-R5TDS5-F1
#
_entry.id   AF-R5TDS5-F1
#
_cell.length_a   1.000
_cell.length_b   1.000
_cell.length_c   1.000
_cell.angle_alpha   90.00
_cell.angle_beta   90.00
_cell.angle_gamma   90.00
#
_symmetry.space_group_name_H-M   'P 1'
#
loop_
_entity.id
_entity.type
_entity.pdbx_description
1 polymer ?
#
loop_
_entity_poly.entity_id
_entity_poly.type
_entity_poly.pdbx_seq_one_letter_code
_entity_poly.pdbx_strand_id
1 'polypeptide(L)'
;MEKEKLIKIAKKLHQEAFDANAYYLIMQQYKECHSRYINELNISPAFYSVVYEALQKACFMEVAKLYDKTRDAFSIGDFLETCKNNEKIFLECKEFIEYTCDGQDYKDEVPYQHILKEDEKIFFKDEVKYQSDIFRIFGMPESSNIYVNVTFHDLLDLYIKKINSLKKVTENIRMQRNKVYAHNDKIEMIDESIVDQNPITYPQIKQAIECALDITSMVLGILEGTQPAKTYSNIDDLENTLMLVKKGEIYQKQEEEKELLDIKEMALCEREKLCQQYLQKIHTNKPS
;
A
#
# COMPACT_ATOMS: atom_id res chain seq x y z
N MET A 1 24.05 -21.43 6.01
CA MET A 1 22.87 -21.74 5.18
C MET A 1 23.26 -21.56 3.73
N GLU A 2 22.59 -22.21 2.78
CA GLU A 2 22.87 -22.03 1.34
C GLU A 2 22.20 -20.75 0.81
N LYS A 3 22.80 -20.17 -0.24
CA LYS A 3 22.31 -18.96 -0.91
C LYS A 3 20.86 -19.11 -1.38
N GLU A 4 20.47 -20.25 -1.97
CA GLU A 4 19.10 -20.44 -2.46
C GLU A 4 18.05 -20.42 -1.34
N LYS A 5 18.41 -20.88 -0.14
CA LYS A 5 17.52 -20.86 1.02
C LYS A 5 17.29 -19.44 1.51
N LEU A 6 18.33 -18.60 1.56
CA LEU A 6 18.19 -17.16 1.87
C LEU A 6 17.27 -16.46 0.88
N ILE A 7 17.47 -16.70 -0.42
CA ILE A 7 16.64 -16.11 -1.49
C ILE A 7 15.19 -16.55 -1.32
N LYS A 8 14.93 -17.83 -1.06
CA LYS A 8 13.56 -18.35 -0.86
C LYS A 8 12.86 -17.68 0.31
N ILE A 9 13.56 -17.50 1.43
CA ILE A 9 13.03 -16.80 2.61
C ILE A 9 12.75 -15.32 2.27
N ALA A 10 13.70 -14.65 1.62
CA ALA A 10 13.57 -13.26 1.21
C ALA A 10 12.35 -13.04 0.30
N LYS A 11 12.14 -13.90 -0.71
CA LYS A 11 10.98 -13.83 -1.61
C LYS A 11 9.65 -14.00 -0.87
N LYS A 12 9.59 -14.94 0.08
CA LYS A 12 8.37 -15.17 0.87
C LYS A 12 8.03 -13.94 1.73
N LEU A 13 9.01 -13.43 2.48
CA LEU A 13 8.83 -12.23 3.31
C LEU A 13 8.53 -10.99 2.46
N HIS A 14 9.14 -10.89 1.28
CA HIS A 14 8.85 -9.81 0.34
C HIS A 14 7.39 -9.86 -0.12
N GLN A 15 6.87 -11.04 -0.46
CA GLN A 15 5.47 -11.20 -0.85
C GLN A 15 4.51 -10.80 0.27
N GLU A 16 4.77 -11.21 1.52
CA GLU A 16 3.95 -10.83 2.68
C GLU A 16 3.94 -9.30 2.89
N ALA A 17 5.11 -8.66 2.76
CA ALA A 17 5.23 -7.20 2.85
C ALA A 17 4.57 -6.47 1.65
N PHE A 18 4.65 -7.07 0.46
CA PHE A 18 4.01 -6.57 -0.75
C PHE A 18 2.48 -6.62 -0.64
N ASP A 19 1.92 -7.74 -0.16
CA ASP A 19 0.49 -7.89 0.06
C ASP A 19 -0.02 -6.90 1.11
N ALA A 20 0.70 -6.76 2.23
CA ALA A 20 0.39 -5.73 3.24
C ALA A 20 0.38 -4.31 2.64
N ASN A 21 1.35 -4.00 1.79
CA ASN A 21 1.44 -2.71 1.13
C ASN A 21 0.28 -2.47 0.17
N ALA A 22 -0.12 -3.49 -0.60
CA ALA A 22 -1.26 -3.40 -1.50
C ALA A 22 -2.56 -3.10 -0.74
N TYR A 23 -2.82 -3.82 0.35
CA TYR A 23 -3.98 -3.55 1.21
C TYR A 23 -3.95 -2.14 1.79
N TYR A 24 -2.79 -1.70 2.28
CA TYR A 24 -2.61 -0.34 2.81
C TYR A 24 -2.93 0.72 1.76
N LEU A 25 -2.38 0.58 0.55
CA LEU A 25 -2.53 1.56 -0.53
C LEU A 25 -3.98 1.62 -1.04
N ILE A 26 -4.66 0.49 -1.14
CA ILE A 26 -6.09 0.47 -1.48
C ILE A 26 -6.88 1.21 -0.39
N MET A 27 -6.64 0.95 0.89
CA MET A 27 -7.32 1.69 1.97
C MET A 27 -7.07 3.21 1.91
N GLN A 28 -5.86 3.66 1.54
CA GLN A 28 -5.60 5.09 1.35
C GLN A 28 -6.41 5.65 0.18
N GLN A 29 -6.50 4.93 -0.94
CA GLN A 29 -7.34 5.36 -2.06
C GLN A 29 -8.81 5.46 -1.70
N TYR A 30 -9.35 4.52 -0.91
CA TYR A 30 -10.73 4.63 -0.41
C TYR A 30 -10.94 5.95 0.32
N LYS A 31 -10.02 6.31 1.21
CA LYS A 31 -10.09 7.56 1.98
C LYS A 31 -10.01 8.79 1.08
N GLU A 32 -9.12 8.78 0.08
CA GLU A 32 -8.97 9.88 -0.89
C GLU A 32 -10.20 10.00 -1.79
N CYS A 33 -10.70 8.87 -2.32
CA CYS A 33 -11.87 8.81 -3.19
C CYS A 33 -13.16 9.18 -2.45
N HIS A 34 -13.30 8.86 -1.17
CA HIS A 34 -14.48 9.20 -0.39
C HIS A 34 -14.82 10.70 -0.43
N SER A 35 -13.80 11.57 -0.48
CA SER A 35 -14.02 13.01 -0.59
C SER A 35 -14.56 13.47 -1.96
N ARG A 36 -14.26 12.72 -3.03
CA ARG A 36 -14.53 13.09 -4.44
C ARG A 36 -15.69 12.32 -5.05
N TYR A 37 -15.97 11.11 -4.56
CA TYR A 37 -16.85 10.11 -5.17
C TYR A 37 -17.84 9.49 -4.16
N ILE A 38 -18.31 10.26 -3.18
CA ILE A 38 -19.20 9.74 -2.13
C ILE A 38 -20.52 9.19 -2.68
N ASN A 39 -21.08 9.80 -3.73
CA ASN A 39 -22.33 9.36 -4.32
C ASN A 39 -22.14 8.01 -5.01
N GLU A 40 -21.04 7.88 -5.75
CA GLU A 40 -20.65 6.70 -6.49
C GLU A 40 -20.33 5.52 -5.56
N LEU A 41 -19.66 5.78 -4.43
CA LEU A 41 -19.47 4.78 -3.37
C LEU A 41 -20.80 4.35 -2.73
N ASN A 42 -21.76 5.28 -2.60
CA ASN A 42 -23.08 5.00 -2.05
C ASN A 42 -23.99 4.19 -2.99
N ILE A 43 -23.55 3.85 -4.20
CA ILE A 43 -24.28 2.88 -5.05
C ILE A 43 -24.15 1.46 -4.51
N SER A 44 -23.05 1.14 -3.81
CA SER A 44 -22.82 -0.20 -3.24
C SER A 44 -22.21 -0.11 -1.84
N PRO A 45 -22.91 0.54 -0.88
CA PRO A 45 -22.34 0.90 0.41
C PRO A 45 -21.93 -0.33 1.23
N ALA A 46 -22.73 -1.41 1.19
CA ALA A 46 -22.40 -2.66 1.88
C ALA A 46 -21.12 -3.30 1.33
N PHE A 47 -20.93 -3.30 0.01
CA PHE A 47 -19.73 -3.86 -0.63
C PHE A 47 -18.48 -3.10 -0.18
N TYR A 48 -18.48 -1.78 -0.32
CA TYR A 48 -17.33 -0.95 0.01
C TYR A 48 -16.97 -1.00 1.50
N SER A 49 -17.97 -1.00 2.39
CA SER A 49 -17.74 -1.15 3.83
C SER A 49 -17.12 -2.51 4.19
N VAL A 50 -17.67 -3.61 3.66
CA VAL A 50 -17.16 -4.96 3.91
C VAL A 50 -15.74 -5.13 3.37
N VAL A 51 -15.48 -4.63 2.16
CA VAL A 51 -14.14 -4.69 1.55
C VAL A 51 -13.14 -3.87 2.36
N TYR A 52 -13.49 -2.66 2.78
CA TYR A 52 -12.61 -1.82 3.59
C TYR A 52 -12.24 -2.50 4.92
N GLU A 53 -13.22 -3.06 5.64
CA GLU A 53 -12.95 -3.80 6.88
C GLU A 53 -12.09 -5.04 6.66
N ALA A 54 -12.33 -5.78 5.56
CA ALA A 54 -11.54 -6.95 5.20
C ALA A 54 -10.08 -6.56 4.90
N LEU A 55 -9.86 -5.47 4.16
CA LEU A 55 -8.53 -4.93 3.86
C LEU A 55 -7.81 -4.49 5.13
N GLN A 56 -8.50 -3.85 6.06
CA GLN A 56 -7.92 -3.43 7.34
C GLN A 56 -7.42 -4.63 8.15
N LYS A 57 -8.27 -5.66 8.28
CA LYS A 57 -7.92 -6.91 8.99
C LYS A 57 -6.76 -7.64 8.29
N ALA A 58 -6.80 -7.75 6.96
CA ALA A 58 -5.77 -8.41 6.17
C ALA A 58 -4.42 -7.67 6.27
N CYS A 59 -4.40 -6.36 6.05
CA CYS A 59 -3.22 -5.52 6.21
C CYS A 59 -2.61 -5.68 7.60
N PHE A 60 -3.44 -5.59 8.65
CA PHE A 60 -2.98 -5.72 10.02
C PHE A 60 -2.37 -7.10 10.28
N MET A 61 -3.02 -8.17 9.81
CA MET A 61 -2.54 -9.54 10.00
C MET A 61 -1.22 -9.80 9.26
N GLU A 62 -1.07 -9.34 8.02
CA GLU A 62 0.19 -9.47 7.26
C GLU A 62 1.35 -8.78 7.99
N VAL A 63 1.14 -7.54 8.44
CA VAL A 63 2.17 -6.81 9.21
C VAL A 63 2.48 -7.52 10.53
N ALA A 64 1.46 -8.05 11.21
CA ALA A 64 1.68 -8.78 12.45
C ALA A 64 2.51 -10.07 12.26
N LYS A 65 2.35 -10.77 11.13
CA LYS A 65 3.17 -11.94 10.78
C LYS A 65 4.63 -11.57 10.54
N LEU A 66 4.88 -10.50 9.77
CA LEU A 66 6.24 -10.03 9.43
C LEU A 66 7.11 -9.74 10.67
N TYR A 67 6.49 -9.39 11.79
CA TYR A 67 7.16 -9.03 13.04
C TYR A 67 6.84 -9.96 14.21
N ASP A 68 6.31 -11.16 13.94
CA ASP A 68 5.94 -12.10 15.00
C ASP A 68 7.17 -12.70 15.69
N LYS A 69 7.17 -12.69 17.03
CA LYS A 69 8.24 -13.22 17.88
C LYS A 69 7.82 -14.50 18.62
N THR A 70 6.75 -15.15 18.19
CA THR A 70 6.37 -16.47 18.70
C THR A 70 7.41 -17.52 18.32
N ARG A 71 7.53 -18.58 19.12
CA ARG A 71 8.63 -19.56 19.05
C ARG A 71 8.83 -20.20 17.67
N ASP A 72 7.75 -20.40 16.93
CA ASP A 72 7.75 -21.10 15.63
C ASP A 72 7.56 -20.13 14.46
N ALA A 73 7.49 -18.82 14.72
CA ALA A 73 7.41 -17.80 13.67
C ALA A 73 8.82 -17.41 13.19
N PHE A 74 8.88 -16.91 11.96
CA PHE A 74 10.10 -16.38 11.36
C PHE A 74 9.86 -14.95 10.91
N SER A 75 10.37 -13.99 11.68
CA SER A 75 10.16 -12.56 11.43
C SER A 75 11.22 -11.95 10.51
N ILE A 76 10.99 -10.69 10.11
CA ILE A 76 11.99 -9.82 9.47
C ILE A 76 13.21 -9.62 10.38
N GLY A 77 13.03 -9.62 11.70
CA GLY A 77 14.15 -9.56 12.65
C GLY A 77 15.02 -10.82 12.62
N ASP A 78 14.38 -12.00 12.64
CA ASP A 78 15.07 -13.29 12.52
C ASP A 78 15.75 -13.42 11.16
N PHE A 79 15.14 -12.85 10.12
CA PHE A 79 15.73 -12.81 8.79
C PHE A 79 17.00 -11.98 8.73
N LEU A 80 17.03 -10.77 9.32
CA LEU A 80 18.25 -9.96 9.39
C LEU A 80 19.36 -10.65 10.18
N GLU A 81 19.01 -11.25 11.33
CA GLU A 81 19.98 -12.00 12.13
C GLU A 81 20.52 -13.21 11.35
N THR A 82 19.66 -13.86 10.56
CA THR A 82 20.07 -14.91 9.65
C THR A 82 21.00 -14.39 8.56
N CYS A 83 20.75 -13.22 7.98
CA CYS A 83 21.64 -12.59 6.99
C CYS A 83 23.01 -12.29 7.60
N LYS A 84 23.04 -11.71 8.80
CA LYS A 84 24.26 -11.42 9.56
C LYS A 84 25.09 -12.68 9.82
N ASN A 85 24.45 -13.76 10.28
CA ASN A 85 25.12 -15.04 10.53
C ASN A 85 25.61 -15.75 9.25
N ASN A 86 25.21 -15.27 8.07
CA ASN A 86 25.62 -15.79 6.77
C ASN A 86 26.30 -14.72 5.90
N GLU A 87 26.93 -13.71 6.52
CA GLU A 87 27.56 -12.55 5.86
C GLU A 87 28.50 -12.92 4.71
N LYS A 88 29.25 -14.03 4.83
CA LYS A 88 30.16 -14.51 3.78
C LYS A 88 29.49 -14.65 2.41
N ILE A 89 28.23 -15.09 2.37
CA ILE A 89 27.47 -15.27 1.13
C ILE A 89 27.24 -13.93 0.42
N PHE A 90 27.04 -12.86 1.19
CA PHE A 90 26.84 -11.52 0.67
C PHE A 90 28.16 -10.91 0.18
N LEU A 91 29.27 -11.19 0.88
CA LEU A 91 30.61 -10.76 0.46
C LEU A 91 31.06 -11.44 -0.84
N GLU A 92 30.70 -12.70 -1.05
CA GLU A 92 30.97 -13.44 -2.29
C GLU A 92 30.19 -12.89 -3.50
N CYS A 93 29.11 -12.14 -3.27
CA CYS A 93 28.32 -11.51 -4.34
C CYS A 93 28.82 -10.10 -4.70
N LYS A 94 29.88 -9.58 -4.04
CA LYS A 94 30.42 -8.25 -4.33
C LYS A 94 31.10 -8.19 -5.69
N GLU A 95 30.83 -7.11 -6.40
CA GLU A 95 31.50 -6.80 -7.66
C GLU A 95 32.80 -6.02 -7.41
N PHE A 96 33.77 -6.21 -8.31
CA PHE A 96 35.04 -5.51 -8.31
C PHE A 96 35.26 -4.87 -9.68
N ILE A 97 35.81 -3.66 -9.68
CA ILE A 97 36.26 -3.00 -10.90
C ILE A 97 37.79 -3.11 -10.93
N GLU A 98 38.29 -3.69 -12.02
CA GLU A 98 39.71 -3.76 -12.32
C GLU A 98 40.05 -2.68 -13.37
N TYR A 99 41.03 -1.83 -13.08
CA TYR A 99 41.44 -0.75 -13.98
C TYR A 99 42.94 -0.44 -13.84
N THR A 100 43.54 0.06 -14.92
CA THR A 100 44.95 0.47 -14.93
C THR A 100 45.04 2.00 -14.91
N CYS A 101 45.80 2.55 -13.95
CA CYS A 101 46.11 3.97 -13.88
C CYS A 101 47.63 4.14 -13.75
N ASP A 102 48.23 5.02 -14.55
CA ASP A 102 49.69 5.25 -14.57
C ASP A 102 50.56 3.98 -14.71
N GLY A 103 50.04 2.97 -15.42
CA GLY A 103 50.74 1.68 -15.65
C GLY A 103 50.71 0.72 -14.45
N GLN A 104 49.94 1.05 -13.41
CA GLN A 104 49.69 0.18 -12.27
C GLN A 104 48.24 -0.31 -12.29
N ASP A 105 48.05 -1.61 -12.03
CA ASP A 105 46.73 -2.23 -11.98
C ASP A 105 46.12 -2.09 -10.58
N TYR A 106 44.87 -1.68 -10.55
CA TYR A 106 44.05 -1.50 -9.36
C TYR A 106 42.83 -2.42 -9.40
N LYS A 107 42.39 -2.84 -8.22
CA LYS A 107 41.17 -3.61 -8.03
C LYS A 107 40.40 -3.01 -6.86
N ASP A 108 39.34 -2.29 -7.18
CA ASP A 108 38.50 -1.64 -6.19
C ASP A 108 37.16 -2.37 -6.06
N GLU A 109 36.69 -2.44 -4.82
CA GLU A 109 35.35 -2.95 -4.53
C GLU A 109 34.30 -1.93 -4.99
N VAL A 110 33.26 -2.40 -5.67
CA VAL A 110 32.11 -1.55 -5.99
C VAL A 110 31.27 -1.35 -4.71
N PRO A 111 31.15 -0.13 -4.18
CA PRO A 111 30.34 0.11 -3.00
C PRO A 111 28.85 -0.04 -3.31
N TYR A 112 28.05 -0.43 -2.32
CA TYR A 112 26.60 -0.35 -2.46
C TYR A 112 26.17 1.11 -2.35
N GLN A 113 25.40 1.58 -3.32
CA GLN A 113 24.84 2.92 -3.30
C GLN A 113 23.45 2.88 -2.66
N HIS A 114 23.27 3.58 -1.53
CA HIS A 114 21.99 3.66 -0.81
C HIS A 114 21.42 5.08 -0.87
N ILE A 115 20.15 5.19 -1.21
CA ILE A 115 19.42 6.47 -1.22
C ILE A 115 18.86 6.71 0.17
N LEU A 116 19.29 7.79 0.82
CA LEU A 116 18.84 8.11 2.16
C LEU A 116 17.38 8.57 2.17
N LYS A 117 16.56 7.89 2.98
CA LYS A 117 15.24 8.42 3.38
C LYS A 117 15.40 9.54 4.40
N GLU A 118 14.40 10.40 4.55
CA GLU A 118 14.43 11.53 5.48
C GLU A 118 14.75 11.12 6.93
N ASP A 119 14.19 10.00 7.38
CA ASP A 119 14.41 9.44 8.72
C ASP A 119 15.82 8.82 8.88
N GLU A 120 16.52 8.55 7.78
CA GLU A 120 17.87 7.97 7.76
C GLU A 120 18.96 9.04 7.72
N LYS A 121 18.66 10.24 7.22
CA LYS A 121 19.61 11.37 7.12
C LYS A 121 20.30 11.71 8.44
N ILE A 122 19.64 11.46 9.57
CA ILE A 122 20.22 11.68 10.91
C ILE A 122 21.47 10.82 11.18
N PHE A 123 21.63 9.69 10.49
CA PHE A 123 22.77 8.78 10.63
C PHE A 123 23.96 9.14 9.74
N PHE A 124 23.78 10.04 8.76
CA PHE A 124 24.76 10.39 7.72
C PHE A 124 24.88 11.91 7.56
N LYS A 125 25.03 12.62 8.69
CA LYS A 125 24.93 14.10 8.72
C LYS A 125 25.99 14.78 7.86
N ASP A 126 27.20 14.22 7.80
CA ASP A 126 28.32 14.81 7.08
C ASP A 126 28.12 14.67 5.57
N GLU A 127 27.69 13.49 5.10
CA GLU A 127 27.35 13.24 3.69
C GLU A 127 26.15 14.09 3.25
N VAL A 128 25.13 14.19 4.11
CA VAL A 128 23.94 15.01 3.85
C VAL A 128 24.34 16.47 3.69
N LYS A 129 25.18 16.99 4.58
CA LYS A 129 25.66 18.39 4.51
C LYS A 129 26.48 18.62 3.23
N TYR A 130 27.44 17.74 2.97
CA TYR A 130 28.31 17.84 1.79
C TYR A 130 27.51 17.87 0.48
N GLN A 131 26.60 16.92 0.29
CA GLN A 131 25.76 16.88 -0.92
C GLN A 131 24.78 18.05 -1.00
N SER A 132 24.19 18.46 0.12
CA SER A 132 23.30 19.63 0.15
C SER A 132 24.03 20.92 -0.25
N ASP A 133 25.28 21.10 0.19
CA ASP A 133 26.11 22.23 -0.20
C ASP A 133 26.41 22.20 -1.71
N ILE A 134 26.72 21.03 -2.28
CA ILE A 134 26.89 20.83 -3.74
C ILE A 134 25.59 21.18 -4.48
N PHE A 135 24.46 20.62 -4.06
CA PHE A 135 23.16 20.87 -4.69
C PHE A 135 22.84 22.36 -4.71
N ARG A 136 23.11 23.09 -3.62
CA ARG A 136 22.96 24.54 -3.56
C ARG A 136 23.86 25.26 -4.56
N ILE A 137 25.14 24.87 -4.68
CA ILE A 137 26.11 25.48 -5.62
C ILE A 137 25.65 25.30 -7.07
N PHE A 138 25.11 24.14 -7.41
CA PHE A 138 24.67 23.82 -8.78
C PHE A 138 23.19 24.15 -9.06
N GLY A 139 22.48 24.77 -8.11
CA GLY A 139 21.08 25.15 -8.28
C GLY A 139 20.12 23.96 -8.42
N MET A 140 20.46 22.81 -7.82
CA MET A 140 19.61 21.62 -7.83
C MET A 140 18.45 21.75 -6.83
N PRO A 141 17.32 21.05 -7.05
CA PRO A 141 16.19 21.07 -6.11
C PRO A 141 16.60 20.55 -4.72
N GLU A 142 16.04 21.14 -3.66
CA GLU A 142 16.23 20.64 -2.28
C GLU A 142 15.70 19.22 -2.08
N SER A 143 14.77 18.78 -2.93
CA SER A 143 14.23 17.41 -2.97
C SER A 143 15.15 16.40 -3.68
N SER A 144 16.36 16.79 -4.06
CA SER A 144 17.31 15.89 -4.71
C SER A 144 17.72 14.75 -3.78
N ASN A 145 17.73 13.52 -4.33
CA ASN A 145 18.15 12.33 -3.59
C ASN A 145 19.60 12.45 -3.12
N ILE A 146 19.84 12.11 -1.85
CA ILE A 146 21.17 12.03 -1.26
C ILE A 146 21.60 10.57 -1.26
N TYR A 147 22.79 10.29 -1.82
CA TYR A 147 23.32 8.95 -1.97
C TYR A 147 24.50 8.74 -1.03
N VAL A 148 24.57 7.58 -0.39
CA VAL A 148 25.73 7.18 0.42
C VAL A 148 26.30 5.87 -0.10
N ASN A 149 27.63 5.80 -0.14
CA ASN A 149 28.34 4.56 -0.40
C ASN A 149 28.45 3.80 0.91
N VAL A 150 27.92 2.58 0.95
CA VAL A 150 27.81 1.78 2.16
C VAL A 150 28.30 0.36 1.89
N THR A 151 28.85 -0.27 2.93
CA THR A 151 29.14 -1.69 2.93
C THR A 151 27.88 -2.49 3.26
N PHE A 152 27.92 -3.81 3.06
CA PHE A 152 26.86 -4.69 3.54
C PHE A 152 26.68 -4.60 5.06
N HIS A 153 27.77 -4.39 5.80
CA HIS A 153 27.72 -4.22 7.25
C HIS A 153 26.96 -2.94 7.64
N ASP A 154 27.24 -1.83 6.97
CA ASP A 154 26.55 -0.56 7.20
C ASP A 154 25.05 -0.66 6.89
N LEU A 155 24.69 -1.39 5.82
CA LEU A 155 23.29 -1.69 5.48
C LEU A 155 22.61 -2.52 6.57
N LEU A 156 23.25 -3.59 7.05
CA LEU A 156 22.71 -4.40 8.16
C LEU A 156 22.49 -3.55 9.41
N ASP A 157 23.47 -2.74 9.80
CA ASP A 157 23.37 -1.87 10.97
C ASP A 157 22.27 -0.83 10.83
N LEU A 158 22.10 -0.23 9.64
CA LEU A 158 20.99 0.66 9.34
C LEU A 158 19.64 -0.02 9.55
N TYR A 159 19.45 -1.21 8.97
CA TYR A 159 18.16 -1.91 9.09
C TYR A 159 17.91 -2.46 10.50
N ILE A 160 18.94 -2.86 11.24
CA ILE A 160 18.81 -3.20 12.65
C ILE A 160 18.33 -1.97 13.46
N LYS A 161 18.88 -0.79 13.21
CA LYS A 161 18.40 0.46 13.83
C LYS A 161 16.94 0.74 13.47
N LYS A 162 16.52 0.53 12.22
CA LYS A 162 15.12 0.69 11.78
C LYS A 162 14.16 -0.31 12.43
N ILE A 163 14.53 -1.58 12.58
CA ILE A 163 13.69 -2.53 13.32
C ILE A 163 13.58 -2.12 14.79
N ASN A 164 14.68 -1.67 15.40
CA ASN A 164 14.68 -1.23 16.79
C ASN A 164 13.81 0.01 17.02
N SER A 165 13.78 0.96 16.08
CA SER A 165 12.88 2.13 16.18
C SER A 165 11.40 1.72 16.09
N LEU A 166 11.09 0.62 15.40
CA LEU A 166 9.74 0.06 15.30
C LEU A 166 9.35 -0.84 16.47
N LYS A 167 10.23 -1.08 17.45
CA LYS A 167 9.99 -2.04 18.54
C LYS A 167 8.67 -1.80 19.26
N LYS A 168 8.37 -0.56 19.66
CA LYS A 168 7.12 -0.23 20.35
C LYS A 168 5.88 -0.46 19.46
N VAL A 169 5.98 -0.13 18.18
CA VAL A 169 4.91 -0.35 17.19
C VAL A 169 4.63 -1.85 17.05
N THR A 170 5.68 -2.66 16.85
CA THR A 170 5.54 -4.12 16.69
C THR A 170 5.00 -4.80 17.96
N GLU A 171 5.35 -4.29 19.15
CA GLU A 171 4.77 -4.75 20.41
C GLU A 171 3.27 -4.44 20.50
N ASN A 172 2.85 -3.22 20.13
CA ASN A 172 1.45 -2.84 20.10
C ASN A 172 0.67 -3.69 19.09
N ILE A 173 1.22 -3.92 17.88
CA ILE A 173 0.63 -4.79 16.84
C ILE A 173 0.41 -6.19 17.40
N ARG A 174 1.41 -6.76 18.09
CA ARG A 174 1.30 -8.09 18.69
C ARG A 174 0.20 -8.14 19.77
N MET A 175 0.11 -7.11 20.61
CA MET A 175 -0.91 -7.04 21.67
C MET A 175 -2.31 -6.98 21.07
N GLN A 176 -2.53 -6.09 20.10
CA GLN A 176 -3.81 -5.99 19.40
C GLN A 176 -4.13 -7.25 18.60
N ARG A 177 -3.18 -7.86 17.89
CA ARG A 177 -3.41 -9.12 17.18
C ARG A 177 -3.98 -10.20 18.10
N ASN A 178 -3.31 -10.44 19.22
CA ASN A 178 -3.66 -11.55 20.10
C ASN A 178 -5.02 -11.35 20.78
N LYS A 179 -5.40 -10.11 21.08
CA LYS A 179 -6.58 -9.82 21.90
C LYS A 179 -7.80 -9.36 21.11
N VAL A 180 -7.57 -8.65 19.99
CA VAL A 180 -8.60 -8.01 19.16
C VAL A 180 -8.92 -8.87 17.93
N TYR A 181 -7.88 -9.25 17.17
CA TYR A 181 -8.07 -9.77 15.81
C TYR A 181 -8.05 -11.29 15.72
N ALA A 182 -7.29 -11.97 16.59
CA ALA A 182 -7.13 -13.43 16.56
C ALA A 182 -8.05 -14.17 17.54
N HIS A 183 -8.45 -13.51 18.64
CA HIS A 183 -9.27 -14.10 19.69
C HIS A 183 -10.38 -13.12 20.05
N ASN A 184 -11.61 -13.61 20.21
CA ASN A 184 -12.69 -12.83 20.80
C ASN A 184 -12.50 -12.81 22.32
N ASP A 185 -11.50 -12.07 22.81
CA ASP A 185 -11.21 -12.01 24.23
C ASP A 185 -12.42 -11.41 24.96
N LYS A 186 -12.98 -12.16 25.92
CA LYS A 186 -14.22 -11.79 26.62
C LYS A 186 -14.12 -10.43 27.31
N ILE A 187 -12.92 -10.05 27.77
CA ILE A 187 -12.70 -8.78 28.46
C ILE A 187 -12.69 -7.65 27.43
N GLU A 188 -12.04 -7.86 26.29
CA GLU A 188 -12.00 -6.85 25.23
C GLU A 188 -13.37 -6.62 24.58
N MET A 189 -14.19 -7.67 24.44
CA MET A 189 -15.57 -7.53 23.95
C MET A 189 -16.46 -6.65 24.86
N ILE A 190 -16.02 -6.37 26.10
CA ILE A 190 -16.76 -5.60 27.10
C ILE A 190 -16.11 -4.22 27.32
N ASP A 191 -14.79 -4.10 27.13
CA ASP A 191 -14.02 -2.89 27.36
C ASP A 191 -13.02 -2.67 26.21
N GLU A 192 -13.25 -1.67 25.37
CA GLU A 192 -12.41 -1.30 24.20
C GLU A 192 -11.02 -0.74 24.60
N SER A 193 -10.61 -0.94 25.86
CA SER A 193 -9.40 -0.34 26.44
C SER A 193 -8.08 -0.82 25.83
N ILE A 194 -8.07 -1.93 25.09
CA ILE A 194 -6.84 -2.55 24.58
C ILE A 194 -6.26 -1.78 23.39
N VAL A 195 -7.12 -1.31 22.48
CA VAL A 195 -6.72 -0.47 21.34
C VAL A 195 -6.19 0.86 21.86
N ASP A 196 -6.87 1.46 22.84
CA ASP A 196 -6.47 2.72 23.48
C ASP A 196 -5.15 2.61 24.25
N GLN A 197 -4.91 1.49 24.93
CA GLN A 197 -3.65 1.23 25.65
C GLN A 197 -2.48 0.93 24.71
N ASN A 198 -2.76 0.48 23.49
CA ASN A 198 -1.75 0.05 22.52
C ASN A 198 -1.98 0.71 21.16
N PRO A 199 -2.00 2.05 21.06
CA PRO A 199 -2.41 2.73 19.85
C PRO A 199 -1.41 2.50 18.72
N ILE A 200 -1.94 2.38 17.50
CA ILE A 200 -1.16 2.22 16.27
C ILE A 200 -1.78 3.12 15.21
N THR A 201 -0.94 3.89 14.53
CA THR A 201 -1.38 4.83 13.49
C THR A 201 -1.09 4.28 12.08
N TYR A 202 -1.85 4.73 11.07
CA TYR A 202 -1.58 4.37 9.67
C TYR A 202 -0.13 4.66 9.22
N PRO A 203 0.48 5.81 9.56
CA PRO A 203 1.90 6.05 9.26
C PRO A 203 2.83 5.02 9.89
N GLN A 204 2.57 4.58 11.12
CA GLN A 204 3.39 3.56 11.78
C GLN A 204 3.27 2.18 11.11
N ILE A 205 2.07 1.80 10.67
CA ILE A 205 1.87 0.59 9.85
C ILE A 205 2.64 0.69 8.54
N LYS A 206 2.58 1.83 7.85
CA LYS A 206 3.31 2.06 6.61
C LYS A 206 4.82 1.94 6.81
N GLN A 207 5.36 2.55 7.87
CA GLN A 207 6.79 2.45 8.20
C GLN A 207 7.23 1.00 8.43
N ALA A 208 6.41 0.18 9.09
CA ALA A 208 6.68 -1.24 9.27
C ALA A 208 6.69 -2.00 7.93
N ILE A 209 5.68 -1.78 7.09
CA ILE A 209 5.62 -2.37 5.74
C ILE A 209 6.84 -1.99 4.90
N GLU A 210 7.18 -0.71 4.85
CA GLU A 210 8.32 -0.21 4.08
C GLU A 210 9.65 -0.76 4.60
N CYS A 211 9.81 -0.88 5.91
CA CYS A 211 11.00 -1.49 6.50
C CYS A 211 11.18 -2.94 6.03
N ALA A 212 10.11 -3.74 6.04
CA ALA A 212 10.15 -5.11 5.55
C ALA A 212 10.44 -5.20 4.04
N LEU A 213 9.81 -4.33 3.23
CA LEU A 213 10.06 -4.25 1.79
C LEU A 213 11.51 -3.85 1.49
N ASP A 214 12.05 -2.86 2.19
CA ASP A 214 13.42 -2.39 1.99
C ASP A 214 14.44 -3.49 2.31
N ILE A 215 14.28 -4.17 3.46
CA ILE A 215 15.17 -5.25 3.90
C ILE A 215 15.16 -6.40 2.88
N THR A 216 13.98 -6.85 2.48
CA THR A 216 13.85 -7.98 1.55
C THR A 216 14.33 -7.61 0.14
N SER A 217 14.08 -6.38 -0.32
CA SER A 217 14.59 -5.88 -1.61
C SER A 217 16.11 -5.76 -1.61
N MET A 218 16.71 -5.28 -0.51
CA MET A 218 18.17 -5.19 -0.36
C MET A 218 18.80 -6.58 -0.45
N VAL A 219 18.26 -7.56 0.28
CA VAL A 219 18.80 -8.92 0.25
C VAL A 219 18.64 -9.56 -1.14
N LEU A 220 17.49 -9.40 -1.79
CA LEU A 220 17.26 -9.92 -3.14
C LEU A 220 18.15 -9.22 -4.19
N GLY A 221 18.35 -7.91 -4.05
CA GLY A 221 19.25 -7.15 -4.90
C GLY A 221 20.69 -7.65 -4.81
N ILE A 222 21.19 -7.92 -3.59
CA ILE A 222 22.56 -8.42 -3.41
C ILE A 222 22.69 -9.87 -3.88
N LEU A 223 21.75 -10.74 -3.53
CA LEU A 223 21.89 -12.18 -3.79
C LEU A 223 21.50 -12.58 -5.22
N GLU A 224 20.51 -11.94 -5.82
CA GLU A 224 19.95 -12.32 -7.12
C GLU A 224 20.15 -11.25 -8.20
N GLY A 225 20.59 -10.03 -7.84
CA GLY A 225 20.66 -8.91 -8.77
C GLY A 225 19.27 -8.39 -9.16
N THR A 226 18.22 -8.71 -8.39
CA THR A 226 16.83 -8.34 -8.70
C THR A 226 16.32 -7.24 -7.77
N GLN A 227 15.62 -6.26 -8.32
CA GLN A 227 14.80 -5.32 -7.56
C GLN A 227 13.33 -5.73 -7.69
N PRO A 228 12.76 -6.42 -6.69
CA PRO A 228 11.36 -6.80 -6.74
C PRO A 228 10.47 -5.56 -6.63
N ALA A 229 9.32 -5.60 -7.32
CA ALA A 229 8.34 -4.52 -7.27
C ALA A 229 7.77 -4.39 -5.85
N LYS A 230 7.62 -3.15 -5.36
CA LYS A 230 7.06 -2.87 -4.03
C LYS A 230 5.55 -2.62 -4.04
N THR A 231 4.95 -2.42 -5.21
CA THR A 231 3.52 -2.16 -5.42
C THR A 231 3.08 -2.67 -6.79
N TYR A 232 1.77 -2.89 -6.94
CA TYR A 232 1.16 -3.07 -8.25
C TYR A 232 1.27 -1.76 -9.06
N SER A 233 1.44 -1.88 -10.38
CA SER A 233 1.54 -0.73 -11.29
C SER A 233 0.23 0.04 -11.43
N ASN A 234 -0.90 -0.64 -11.23
CA ASN A 234 -2.25 -0.14 -11.37
C ASN A 234 -2.97 -0.10 -10.02
N ILE A 235 -2.21 0.16 -8.95
CA ILE A 235 -2.76 0.14 -7.59
C ILE A 235 -3.90 1.13 -7.43
N ASP A 236 -3.91 2.23 -8.20
CA ASP A 236 -4.83 3.38 -8.18
C ASP A 236 -6.12 3.24 -9.03
N ASP A 237 -6.42 2.04 -9.54
CA ASP A 237 -7.54 1.80 -10.48
C ASP A 237 -8.95 2.03 -9.90
N LEU A 238 -9.10 2.18 -8.59
CA LEU A 238 -10.41 2.44 -7.97
C LEU A 238 -11.03 3.74 -8.48
N GLU A 239 -10.22 4.80 -8.66
CA GLU A 239 -10.71 6.08 -9.16
C GLU A 239 -11.30 5.96 -10.57
N ASN A 240 -10.65 5.19 -11.45
CA ASN A 240 -11.15 4.93 -12.81
C ASN A 240 -12.52 4.24 -12.78
N THR A 241 -12.69 3.29 -11.85
CA THR A 241 -13.97 2.58 -11.65
C THR A 241 -15.06 3.55 -11.19
N LEU A 242 -14.78 4.38 -10.18
CA LEU A 242 -15.74 5.36 -9.66
C LEU A 242 -16.12 6.42 -10.70
N MET A 243 -15.18 6.84 -11.56
CA MET A 243 -15.48 7.73 -12.68
C MET A 243 -16.49 7.09 -13.66
N LEU A 244 -16.38 5.79 -13.93
CA LEU A 244 -17.33 5.09 -14.79
C LEU A 244 -18.70 4.97 -14.13
N VAL A 245 -18.73 4.68 -12.83
CA VAL A 245 -19.96 4.66 -12.03
C VAL A 245 -20.69 6.01 -12.12
N LYS A 246 -19.98 7.11 -11.93
CA LYS A 246 -20.52 8.47 -12.08
C LYS A 246 -21.17 8.71 -13.44
N LYS A 247 -20.49 8.29 -14.51
CA LYS A 247 -21.03 8.39 -15.87
C LYS A 247 -22.30 7.53 -16.02
N GLY A 248 -22.29 6.31 -15.46
CA GLY A 248 -23.44 5.42 -15.43
C GLY A 248 -24.67 6.05 -14.78
N GLU A 249 -24.51 6.71 -13.62
CA GLU A 249 -25.61 7.42 -12.95
C GLU A 249 -26.21 8.53 -13.81
N ILE A 250 -25.39 9.25 -14.58
CA ILE A 250 -25.87 10.29 -15.50
C ILE A 250 -26.69 9.67 -16.63
N TYR A 251 -26.21 8.59 -17.23
CA TYR A 251 -26.94 7.90 -18.30
C TYR A 251 -28.25 7.29 -17.80
N GLN A 252 -28.25 6.68 -16.61
CA GLN A 252 -29.45 6.13 -16.01
C GLN A 252 -30.54 7.20 -15.84
N LYS A 253 -30.18 8.38 -15.32
CA LYS A 253 -31.13 9.50 -15.17
C LYS A 253 -31.73 9.94 -16.51
N GLN A 254 -30.92 9.96 -17.56
CA GLN A 254 -31.39 10.31 -18.91
C GLN A 254 -32.37 9.28 -19.45
N GLU A 255 -32.13 7.99 -19.21
CA GLU A 255 -33.05 6.92 -19.59
C GLU A 255 -34.37 7.02 -18.81
N GLU A 256 -34.32 7.22 -17.49
CA GLU A 256 -35.49 7.39 -16.64
C GLU A 256 -36.35 8.60 -17.04
N GLU A 257 -35.71 9.74 -17.37
CA GLU A 257 -36.40 10.94 -17.88
C GLU A 257 -37.10 10.69 -19.21
N LYS A 258 -36.46 9.95 -20.11
CA LYS A 258 -37.02 9.58 -21.41
C LYS A 258 -38.20 8.62 -21.26
N GLU A 259 -38.07 7.59 -20.44
CA GLU A 259 -39.18 6.66 -20.15
C GLU A 259 -40.37 7.40 -19.54
N LEU A 260 -40.13 8.33 -18.62
CA LEU A 260 -41.19 9.14 -18.03
C LEU A 260 -41.90 10.03 -19.06
N LEU A 261 -41.16 10.56 -20.04
CA LEU A 261 -41.72 11.34 -21.14
C LEU A 261 -42.63 10.46 -22.02
N ASP A 262 -42.13 9.29 -22.42
CA ASP A 262 -42.88 8.33 -23.24
C ASP A 262 -44.18 7.91 -22.54
N ILE A 263 -44.14 7.64 -21.23
CA ILE A 263 -45.33 7.32 -20.42
C ILE A 263 -46.34 8.47 -20.41
N LYS A 264 -45.87 9.72 -20.28
CA LYS A 264 -46.76 10.91 -20.28
C LYS A 264 -47.42 11.11 -21.64
N GLU A 265 -46.69 10.91 -22.74
CA GLU A 265 -47.23 11.02 -24.10
C GLU A 265 -48.29 9.94 -24.36
N MET A 266 -48.04 8.69 -23.96
CA MET A 266 -49.02 7.62 -24.07
C MET A 266 -50.30 7.92 -23.29
N ALA A 267 -50.18 8.38 -22.04
CA ALA A 267 -51.32 8.73 -21.20
C ALA A 267 -52.16 9.89 -21.77
N LEU A 268 -51.50 10.91 -22.37
CA LEU A 268 -52.19 12.00 -23.05
C LEU A 268 -52.97 11.49 -24.26
N CYS A 269 -52.36 10.64 -25.10
CA CYS A 269 -53.00 10.05 -26.26
C CYS A 269 -54.23 9.20 -25.88
N GLU A 270 -54.14 8.39 -24.82
CA GLU A 270 -55.28 7.62 -24.32
C GLU A 270 -56.40 8.52 -23.81
N ARG A 271 -56.08 9.58 -23.07
CA ARG A 271 -57.06 10.55 -22.57
C ARG A 271 -57.79 11.24 -23.72
N GLU A 272 -57.08 11.66 -24.76
CA GLU A 272 -57.68 12.26 -25.96
C GLU A 272 -58.63 11.30 -26.68
N LYS A 273 -58.24 10.02 -26.85
CA LYS A 273 -59.11 8.98 -27.42
C LYS A 273 -60.41 8.80 -26.61
N LEU A 274 -60.31 8.74 -25.28
CA LEU A 274 -61.47 8.65 -24.40
C LEU A 274 -62.39 9.87 -24.54
N CYS A 275 -61.84 11.08 -24.53
CA CYS A 275 -62.62 12.31 -24.73
C CYS A 275 -63.36 12.29 -26.08
N GLN A 276 -62.69 11.88 -27.17
CA GLN A 276 -63.33 11.76 -28.48
C GLN A 276 -64.47 10.74 -28.49
N GLN A 277 -64.29 9.57 -27.86
CA GLN A 277 -65.35 8.57 -27.73
C GLN A 277 -66.56 9.09 -26.93
N TYR A 278 -66.33 9.84 -25.85
CA TYR A 278 -67.41 10.46 -25.08
C TYR A 278 -68.16 11.51 -25.89
N LEU A 279 -67.45 12.38 -26.61
CA LEU A 279 -68.07 13.40 -27.46
C LEU A 279 -68.91 12.75 -28.57
N GLN A 280 -68.41 11.70 -29.22
CA GLN A 280 -69.18 10.95 -30.22
C GLN A 280 -70.49 10.39 -29.64
N LYS A 281 -70.44 9.79 -28.44
CA LYS A 281 -71.65 9.28 -27.75
C LYS A 281 -72.67 10.39 -27.44
N ILE A 282 -72.22 11.58 -27.07
CA ILE A 282 -73.10 12.73 -26.82
C ILE A 282 -73.76 13.19 -28.13
N HIS A 283 -73.02 13.23 -29.23
CA HIS A 283 -73.55 13.63 -30.54
C HIS A 283 -74.56 12.61 -31.12
N THR A 284 -74.38 11.31 -30.88
CA THR A 284 -75.32 10.27 -31.33
C THR A 284 -76.60 10.17 -30.48
N ASN A 285 -76.60 10.71 -29.26
CA ASN A 285 -77.75 10.67 -28.33
C ASN A 285 -78.57 11.97 -28.30
N LYS A 286 -78.39 12.89 -29.25
CA LYS A 286 -79.30 14.05 -29.39
C LYS A 286 -80.64 13.58 -29.97
N PRO A 287 -81.78 13.73 -29.26
CA PRO A 287 -83.08 13.45 -29.82
C PRO A 287 -83.39 14.47 -30.92
N SER A 288 -83.84 13.97 -32.07
CA SER A 288 -84.40 14.73 -33.19
C SER A 288 -85.67 15.46 -32.81
#